data_AF-A0A438E5W3-F1
#
_entry.id   AF-A0A438E5W3-F1
#
_cell.length_a   1.000
_cell.length_b   1.000
_cell.length_c   1.000
_cell.angle_alpha   90.00
_cell.angle_beta   90.00
_cell.angle_gamma   90.00
#
_symmetry.space_group_name_H-M   'P 1'
#
loop_
_entity.id
_entity.type
_entity.pdbx_description
1 polymer ?
#
loop_
_entity_poly.entity_id
_entity_poly.type
_entity_poly.pdbx_seq_one_letter_code
_entity_poly.pdbx_strand_id
1 'polypeptide(L)'
;MADVFEEEAEQTVSIQEYLKDVEDQELEADLVLGGDEGKECTYIKGYMKRQAIFSCLTCTMDGNAGVCTACSLSCHDGHEIVELWTKRNFRCDCGNSKFGEFFCKLFPNKDIENVENSYNHNFKGSYCTCGRPYPDPDIEEQEEMIQCCICEDWFHEEHLGLESSDEVSFFDFSYLAVAWVLICHVFGILYCYSCHALA
;
A
#
# COMPACT_ATOMS: atom_id res chain seq x y z
N MET A 1 -38.90 -41.90 3.77
CA MET A 1 -38.66 -40.46 3.88
C MET A 1 -37.36 -40.31 4.65
N ALA A 2 -36.29 -39.99 3.93
CA ALA A 2 -35.01 -39.64 4.51
C ALA A 2 -35.05 -38.16 4.85
N ASP A 3 -34.70 -37.82 6.08
CA ASP A 3 -34.43 -36.44 6.48
C ASP A 3 -33.06 -36.49 7.16
N VAL A 4 -32.04 -36.24 6.35
CA VAL A 4 -30.64 -36.14 6.75
C VAL A 4 -30.43 -34.66 7.03
N PHE A 5 -30.55 -34.26 8.29
CA PHE A 5 -30.00 -32.99 8.75
C PHE A 5 -28.53 -33.26 9.08
N GLU A 6 -27.64 -32.93 8.14
CA GLU A 6 -26.23 -32.71 8.46
C GLU A 6 -26.17 -31.50 9.41
N GLU A 7 -25.97 -31.76 10.70
CA GLU A 7 -25.57 -30.72 11.64
C GLU A 7 -24.16 -30.27 11.23
N GLU A 8 -24.05 -29.15 10.52
CA GLU A 8 -22.81 -28.40 10.43
C GLU A 8 -22.39 -28.04 11.85
N ALA A 9 -21.39 -28.73 12.38
CA ALA A 9 -20.81 -28.40 13.67
C ALA A 9 -20.23 -26.98 13.60
N GLU A 10 -20.90 -26.02 14.25
CA GLU A 10 -20.36 -24.67 14.43
C GLU A 10 -18.96 -24.78 15.04
N GLN A 11 -17.96 -24.23 14.35
CA GLN A 11 -16.58 -24.24 14.80
C GLN A 11 -16.48 -23.41 16.09
N THR A 12 -16.38 -24.07 17.24
CA THR A 12 -16.19 -23.40 18.54
C THR A 12 -14.71 -23.18 18.80
N VAL A 13 -14.31 -21.93 19.01
CA VAL A 13 -12.94 -21.52 19.34
C VAL A 13 -12.88 -21.09 20.81
N SER A 14 -11.76 -21.34 21.50
CA SER A 14 -11.60 -20.86 22.88
C SER A 14 -11.40 -19.34 22.92
N ILE A 15 -11.75 -18.70 24.04
CA ILE A 15 -11.53 -17.26 24.20
C ILE A 15 -10.04 -16.88 24.14
N GLN A 16 -9.15 -17.80 24.52
CA GLN A 16 -7.70 -17.59 24.50
C GLN A 16 -7.15 -17.64 23.08
N GLU A 17 -7.64 -18.59 22.26
CA GLU A 17 -7.34 -18.64 20.83
C GLU A 17 -7.87 -17.40 20.11
N TYR A 18 -9.12 -16.99 20.38
CA TYR A 18 -9.68 -15.78 19.79
C TYR A 18 -8.85 -14.53 20.12
N LEU A 19 -8.44 -14.35 21.38
CA LEU A 19 -7.62 -13.20 21.77
C LEU A 19 -6.26 -13.21 21.05
N LYS A 20 -5.63 -14.39 20.96
CA LYS A 20 -4.36 -14.54 20.26
C LYS A 20 -4.49 -14.25 18.77
N ASP A 21 -5.55 -14.75 18.14
CA ASP A 21 -5.81 -14.51 16.71
C ASP A 21 -6.01 -13.02 16.43
N VAL A 22 -6.70 -12.29 17.32
CA VAL A 22 -6.84 -10.83 17.22
C VAL A 22 -5.49 -10.13 17.37
N GLU A 23 -4.68 -10.50 18.36
CA GLU A 23 -3.33 -9.93 18.57
C GLU A 23 -2.41 -10.17 17.35
N ASP A 24 -2.44 -11.39 16.79
CA ASP A 24 -1.65 -11.77 15.63
C ASP A 24 -2.10 -10.97 14.38
N GLN A 25 -3.42 -10.75 14.21
CA GLN A 25 -3.98 -9.92 13.14
C GLN A 25 -3.63 -8.43 13.29
N GLU A 26 -3.67 -7.89 14.51
CA GLU A 26 -3.28 -6.50 14.79
C GLU A 26 -1.80 -6.27 14.48
N LEU A 27 -0.93 -7.21 14.85
CA LEU A 27 0.49 -7.15 14.54
C LEU A 27 0.76 -7.16 13.03
N GLU A 28 0.05 -8.00 12.28
CA GLU A 28 0.16 -8.05 10.82
C GLU A 28 -0.27 -6.72 10.18
N ALA A 29 -1.41 -6.17 10.61
CA ALA A 29 -1.89 -4.87 10.15
C ALA A 29 -0.89 -3.75 10.44
N ASP A 30 -0.26 -3.75 11.61
CA ASP A 30 0.77 -2.77 11.98
C ASP A 30 2.00 -2.85 11.06
N LEU A 31 2.42 -4.06 10.69
CA LEU A 31 3.55 -4.28 9.77
C LEU A 31 3.24 -3.75 8.37
N VAL A 32 1.99 -3.86 7.92
CA VAL A 32 1.53 -3.39 6.60
C VAL A 32 1.27 -1.89 6.58
N LEU A 33 0.61 -1.33 7.59
CA LEU A 33 0.14 0.06 7.60
C LEU A 33 1.13 1.05 8.23
N GLY A 34 2.24 0.54 8.78
CA GLY A 34 3.27 1.35 9.41
C GLY A 34 2.91 1.82 10.82
N GLY A 35 2.05 1.06 11.52
CA GLY A 35 1.70 1.28 12.93
C GLY A 35 0.88 2.55 13.20
N ASP A 36 0.06 3.00 12.25
CA ASP A 36 -0.88 4.10 12.48
C ASP A 36 -2.27 3.58 12.82
N GLU A 37 -2.77 3.90 14.02
CA GLU A 37 -4.09 3.48 14.51
C GLU A 37 -5.27 4.14 13.78
N GLY A 38 -5.03 5.07 12.84
CA GLY A 38 -6.09 5.73 12.07
C GLY A 38 -6.99 6.70 12.86
N LYS A 39 -6.61 7.06 14.09
CA LYS A 39 -7.42 7.94 14.97
C LYS A 39 -7.09 9.42 14.84
N GLU A 40 -5.83 9.75 14.56
CA GLU A 40 -5.33 11.13 14.53
C GLU A 40 -4.58 11.41 13.25
N CYS A 41 -4.64 12.65 12.75
CA CYS A 41 -3.85 13.02 11.58
C CYS A 41 -2.35 12.96 11.91
N THR A 42 -1.62 12.18 11.12
CA THR A 42 -0.16 11.99 11.25
C THR A 42 0.67 13.22 10.94
N TYR A 43 0.07 14.31 10.44
CA TYR A 43 0.79 15.51 10.03
C TYR A 43 1.71 16.08 11.12
N ILE A 44 1.28 16.02 12.39
CA ILE A 44 2.05 16.47 13.55
C ILE A 44 3.25 15.57 13.86
N LYS A 45 3.21 14.31 13.43
CA LYS A 45 4.31 13.34 13.55
C LYS A 45 5.45 13.66 12.58
N GLY A 46 5.25 14.62 11.66
CA GLY A 46 6.25 15.06 10.68
C GLY A 46 6.41 14.08 9.52
N TYR A 47 7.61 14.03 8.95
CA TYR A 47 7.96 13.08 7.90
C TYR A 47 8.27 11.71 8.52
N MET A 48 7.33 10.78 8.38
CA MET A 48 7.45 9.45 8.97
C MET A 48 8.30 8.54 8.09
N LYS A 49 9.07 7.62 8.71
CA LYS A 49 9.91 6.67 7.99
C LYS A 49 9.11 5.73 7.08
N ARG A 50 7.94 5.28 7.54
CA ARG A 50 6.94 4.54 6.76
C ARG A 50 5.56 4.93 7.27
N GLN A 51 4.61 5.10 6.36
CA GLN A 51 3.24 5.47 6.68
C GLN A 51 2.34 5.03 5.53
N ALA A 52 1.21 4.39 5.83
CA ALA A 52 0.16 4.12 4.84
C ALA A 52 -0.39 5.44 4.27
N ILE A 53 -0.29 5.59 2.95
CA ILE A 53 -0.76 6.77 2.23
C ILE A 53 -1.91 6.38 1.31
N PHE A 54 -2.88 7.26 1.22
CA PHE A 54 -4.03 7.16 0.35
C PHE A 54 -4.06 8.38 -0.57
N SER A 55 -4.53 8.22 -1.80
CA SER A 55 -4.79 9.36 -2.69
C SER A 55 -6.27 9.43 -3.02
N CYS A 56 -6.85 10.62 -2.92
CA CYS A 56 -8.26 10.84 -3.19
C CYS A 56 -8.41 11.38 -4.62
N LEU A 57 -8.90 10.54 -5.53
CA LEU A 57 -9.08 10.86 -6.94
C LEU A 57 -10.20 11.89 -7.15
N THR A 58 -11.18 11.93 -6.24
CA THR A 58 -12.25 12.94 -6.25
C THR A 58 -11.75 14.34 -5.87
N CYS A 59 -10.87 14.45 -4.88
CA CYS A 59 -10.37 15.75 -4.39
C CYS A 59 -9.19 16.28 -5.20
N THR A 60 -8.36 15.38 -5.73
CA THR A 60 -7.10 15.75 -6.38
C THR A 60 -6.89 14.90 -7.62
N MET A 61 -7.56 15.27 -8.72
CA MET A 61 -7.44 14.58 -10.02
C MET A 61 -6.01 14.64 -10.58
N ASP A 62 -5.23 15.67 -10.20
CA ASP A 62 -3.84 15.81 -10.62
C ASP A 62 -2.89 14.80 -9.94
N GLY A 63 -3.37 14.04 -8.96
CA GLY A 63 -2.57 13.04 -8.23
C GLY A 63 -1.31 13.63 -7.59
N ASN A 64 -1.42 14.83 -7.03
CA ASN A 64 -0.30 15.54 -6.42
C ASN A 64 -0.47 15.70 -4.90
N ALA A 65 -1.32 14.90 -4.27
CA ALA A 65 -1.60 14.94 -2.82
C ALA A 65 -1.79 13.53 -2.24
N GLY A 66 -1.28 13.31 -1.03
CA GLY A 66 -1.49 12.09 -0.26
C GLY A 66 -2.06 12.36 1.13
N VAL A 67 -2.96 11.51 1.59
CA VAL A 67 -3.60 11.61 2.90
C VAL A 67 -3.28 10.38 3.75
N CYS A 68 -3.20 10.55 5.08
CA CYS A 68 -2.98 9.45 6.01
C CYS A 68 -4.26 8.65 6.26
N THR A 69 -4.14 7.47 6.87
CA THR A 69 -5.24 6.58 7.27
C THR A 69 -6.36 7.32 8.00
N ALA A 70 -6.04 8.13 9.01
CA ALA A 70 -7.08 8.85 9.76
C ALA A 70 -7.86 9.85 8.87
N CYS A 71 -7.19 10.47 7.91
CA CYS A 71 -7.81 11.44 7.01
C CYS A 71 -8.62 10.77 5.89
N SER A 72 -8.21 9.62 5.38
CA SER A 72 -9.03 8.86 4.43
C SER A 72 -10.37 8.49 5.08
N LEU A 73 -10.35 8.03 6.34
CA LEU A 73 -11.53 7.63 7.10
C LEU A 73 -12.40 8.79 7.60
N SER A 74 -11.81 9.94 7.95
CA SER A 74 -12.57 11.05 8.58
C SER A 74 -12.91 12.21 7.65
N CYS A 75 -12.01 12.51 6.71
CA CYS A 75 -12.12 13.69 5.84
C CYS A 75 -12.57 13.33 4.43
N HIS A 76 -12.19 12.16 3.93
CA HIS A 76 -12.48 11.69 2.57
C HIS A 76 -13.44 10.50 2.53
N ASP A 77 -14.17 10.26 3.62
CA ASP A 77 -15.22 9.24 3.67
C ASP A 77 -16.26 9.47 2.57
N GLY A 78 -16.55 8.41 1.80
CA GLY A 78 -17.45 8.46 0.65
C GLY A 78 -16.87 9.06 -0.64
N HIS A 79 -15.58 9.37 -0.70
CA HIS A 79 -14.89 9.73 -1.94
C HIS A 79 -14.23 8.52 -2.61
N GLU A 80 -13.86 8.68 -3.88
CA GLU A 80 -13.00 7.73 -4.57
C GLU A 80 -11.57 7.90 -4.07
N ILE A 81 -11.06 6.87 -3.39
CA ILE A 81 -9.73 6.83 -2.79
C ILE A 81 -9.02 5.56 -3.28
N VAL A 82 -7.76 5.72 -3.64
CA VAL A 82 -6.84 4.61 -3.88
C VAL A 82 -5.85 4.49 -2.72
N GLU A 83 -5.65 3.26 -2.26
CA GLU A 83 -4.61 2.93 -1.29
C GLU A 83 -3.27 2.84 -2.02
N LEU A 84 -2.25 3.54 -1.50
CA LEU A 84 -0.90 3.57 -2.06
C LEU A 84 0.12 2.84 -1.16
N TRP A 85 -0.38 2.08 -0.17
CA TRP A 85 0.41 1.38 0.83
C TRP A 85 1.41 2.31 1.54
N THR A 86 2.47 1.76 2.13
CA THR A 86 3.44 2.58 2.86
C THR A 86 4.35 3.36 1.92
N LYS A 87 4.52 4.65 2.22
CA LYS A 87 5.53 5.53 1.61
C LYS A 87 6.52 6.00 2.67
N ARG A 88 7.75 6.29 2.26
CA ARG A 88 8.78 6.80 3.17
C ARG A 88 8.89 8.31 3.11
N ASN A 89 9.26 8.92 4.24
CA ASN A 89 9.45 10.36 4.41
C ASN A 89 8.26 11.16 3.84
N PHE A 90 7.05 10.72 4.14
CA PHE A 90 5.83 11.36 3.64
C PHE A 90 5.08 12.02 4.80
N ARG A 91 4.47 13.17 4.53
CA ARG A 91 3.64 13.93 5.48
C ARG A 91 2.26 14.20 4.90
N CYS A 92 1.21 14.03 5.69
CA CYS A 92 -0.18 14.10 5.21
C CYS A 92 -0.58 15.48 4.65
N ASP A 93 -0.98 15.54 3.38
CA ASP A 93 -1.39 16.77 2.68
C ASP A 93 -2.83 17.22 2.97
N CYS A 94 -3.67 16.38 3.60
CA CYS A 94 -5.11 16.65 3.76
C CYS A 94 -5.38 18.09 4.24
N GLY A 95 -6.13 18.87 3.48
CA GLY A 95 -6.51 20.24 3.83
C GLY A 95 -5.42 21.30 3.74
N ASN A 96 -4.32 21.03 3.03
CA ASN A 96 -3.39 22.08 2.61
C ASN A 96 -3.85 22.74 1.29
N SER A 97 -3.01 23.58 0.66
CA SER A 97 -3.38 24.33 -0.55
C SER A 97 -3.86 23.46 -1.72
N LYS A 98 -3.48 22.18 -1.75
CA LYS A 98 -3.86 21.20 -2.79
C LYS A 98 -5.34 20.82 -2.74
N PHE A 99 -6.03 21.13 -1.64
CA PHE A 99 -7.45 20.85 -1.42
C PHE A 99 -8.34 22.10 -1.50
N GLY A 100 -7.84 23.21 -2.05
CA GLY A 100 -8.59 24.45 -2.21
C GLY A 100 -8.96 25.08 -0.86
N GLU A 101 -10.25 25.37 -0.64
CA GLU A 101 -10.76 25.97 0.60
C GLU A 101 -11.10 24.93 1.69
N PHE A 102 -10.83 23.65 1.44
CA PHE A 102 -11.09 22.58 2.41
C PHE A 102 -9.98 22.50 3.47
N PHE A 103 -10.37 22.33 4.72
CA PHE A 103 -9.46 22.12 5.85
C PHE A 103 -9.66 20.74 6.46
N CYS A 104 -8.56 20.12 6.90
CA CYS A 104 -8.62 18.82 7.58
C CYS A 104 -9.37 18.93 8.90
N LYS A 105 -10.35 18.04 9.10
CA LYS A 105 -11.18 17.97 10.33
C LYS A 105 -10.35 17.60 11.57
N LEU A 106 -9.30 16.80 11.39
CA LEU A 106 -8.46 16.29 12.47
C LEU A 106 -7.32 17.24 12.84
N PHE A 107 -6.75 17.95 11.85
CA PHE A 107 -5.68 18.90 12.09
C PHE A 107 -5.70 20.03 11.05
N PRO A 108 -6.36 21.17 11.33
CA PRO A 108 -6.59 22.22 10.33
C PRO A 108 -5.37 23.12 10.07
N ASN A 109 -4.43 23.21 11.00
CA ASN A 109 -3.33 24.18 10.93
C ASN A 109 -2.07 23.56 10.30
N LYS A 110 -2.04 23.50 8.97
CA LYS A 110 -0.91 22.93 8.21
C LYS A 110 -0.16 24.00 7.42
N ASP A 111 1.11 23.72 7.15
CA ASP A 111 1.92 24.40 6.15
C ASP A 111 1.21 24.36 4.79
N ILE A 112 1.45 25.40 3.97
CA ILE A 112 0.80 25.56 2.66
C ILE A 112 1.07 24.33 1.77
N GLU A 113 2.32 23.85 1.76
CA GLU A 113 2.74 22.67 1.02
C GLU A 113 3.82 21.88 1.78
N ASN A 114 3.83 20.55 1.60
CA ASN A 114 4.88 19.67 2.09
C ASN A 114 5.93 19.46 1.00
N VAL A 115 7.00 20.26 1.02
CA VAL A 115 8.01 20.31 -0.05
C VAL A 115 8.86 19.04 -0.20
N GLU A 116 8.94 18.19 0.83
CA GLU A 116 9.73 16.95 0.79
C GLU A 116 8.89 15.74 0.32
N ASN A 117 7.58 15.89 0.17
CA ASN A 117 6.74 14.82 -0.34
C ASN A 117 7.07 14.55 -1.82
N SER A 118 7.18 13.26 -2.17
CA SER A 118 7.34 12.79 -3.54
C SER A 118 6.03 12.16 -4.03
N TYR A 119 5.69 12.40 -5.30
CA TYR A 119 4.48 11.90 -5.95
C TYR A 119 4.85 11.26 -7.27
N ASN A 120 4.39 10.03 -7.49
CA ASN A 120 4.50 9.31 -8.76
C ASN A 120 3.08 9.15 -9.38
N HIS A 121 2.97 8.45 -10.50
CA HIS A 121 1.68 8.22 -11.16
C HIS A 121 0.71 7.35 -10.37
N ASN A 122 1.14 6.65 -9.31
CA ASN A 122 0.21 5.90 -8.46
C ASN A 122 -0.81 6.80 -7.77
N PHE A 123 -0.43 8.05 -7.47
CA PHE A 123 -1.35 9.05 -6.92
C PHE A 123 -2.48 9.44 -7.89
N LYS A 124 -2.38 9.06 -9.16
CA LYS A 124 -3.46 9.21 -10.17
C LYS A 124 -4.25 7.92 -10.37
N GLY A 125 -3.98 6.88 -9.57
CA GLY A 125 -4.53 5.55 -9.76
C GLY A 125 -3.96 4.82 -10.97
N SER A 126 -2.77 5.19 -11.46
CA SER A 126 -2.09 4.48 -12.56
C SER A 126 -0.84 3.78 -12.03
N TYR A 127 -0.59 2.57 -12.49
CA TYR A 127 0.46 1.71 -11.97
C TYR A 127 1.29 1.09 -13.08
N CYS A 128 2.50 0.66 -12.72
CA CYS A 128 3.47 0.02 -13.60
C CYS A 128 3.89 0.94 -14.77
N THR A 129 4.81 0.47 -15.61
CA THR A 129 5.20 1.16 -16.85
C THR A 129 4.10 1.17 -17.90
N CYS A 130 3.11 0.28 -17.77
CA CYS A 130 1.94 0.24 -18.65
C CYS A 130 0.90 1.34 -18.37
N GLY A 131 0.93 1.97 -17.18
CA GLY A 131 0.04 3.05 -16.80
C GLY A 131 -1.42 2.65 -16.63
N ARG A 132 -1.72 1.35 -16.47
CA ARG A 132 -3.08 0.84 -16.26
C ARG A 132 -3.56 1.14 -14.84
N PRO A 133 -4.87 1.32 -14.63
CA PRO A 133 -5.43 1.44 -13.30
C PRO A 133 -5.42 0.10 -12.56
N TYR A 134 -5.53 0.16 -11.24
CA TYR A 134 -5.69 -1.01 -10.39
C TYR A 134 -6.81 -0.77 -9.36
N PRO A 135 -7.82 -1.65 -9.26
CA PRO A 135 -8.09 -2.80 -10.14
C PRO A 135 -8.42 -2.36 -11.58
N ASP A 136 -7.92 -3.09 -12.59
CA ASP A 136 -8.19 -2.82 -14.00
C ASP A 136 -9.62 -3.30 -14.37
N PRO A 137 -10.54 -2.42 -14.80
CA PRO A 137 -11.91 -2.81 -15.14
C PRO A 137 -12.01 -3.73 -16.36
N ASP A 138 -10.97 -3.79 -17.20
CA ASP A 138 -10.95 -4.60 -18.42
C ASP A 138 -10.38 -6.01 -18.18
N ILE A 139 -9.99 -6.35 -16.95
CA ILE A 139 -9.37 -7.62 -16.58
C ILE A 139 -10.23 -8.34 -15.54
N GLU A 140 -10.64 -9.59 -15.83
CA GLU A 140 -11.46 -10.40 -14.93
C GLU A 140 -10.69 -10.89 -13.69
N GLU A 141 -9.42 -11.26 -13.87
CA GLU A 141 -8.52 -11.74 -12.81
C GLU A 141 -7.35 -10.76 -12.63
N GLN A 142 -7.35 -10.03 -11.52
CA GLN A 142 -6.27 -9.08 -11.20
C GLN A 142 -5.01 -9.84 -10.79
N GLU A 143 -3.89 -9.50 -11.41
CA GLU A 143 -2.58 -10.02 -11.01
C GLU A 143 -2.10 -9.34 -9.72
N GLU A 144 -1.33 -10.07 -8.92
CA GLU A 144 -0.62 -9.49 -7.78
C GLU A 144 0.48 -8.55 -8.28
N MET A 145 0.53 -7.33 -7.73
CA MET A 145 1.54 -6.34 -8.08
C MET A 145 2.66 -6.31 -7.04
N ILE A 146 3.85 -5.90 -7.47
CA ILE A 146 5.03 -5.83 -6.61
C ILE A 146 5.51 -4.39 -6.47
N GLN A 147 5.73 -3.94 -5.24
CA GLN A 147 6.25 -2.60 -4.96
C GLN A 147 7.78 -2.55 -5.05
N CYS A 148 8.30 -1.54 -5.75
CA CYS A 148 9.73 -1.26 -5.77
C CYS A 148 10.18 -0.55 -4.49
N CYS A 149 11.22 -1.05 -3.82
CA CYS A 149 11.76 -0.39 -2.62
C CYS A 149 12.46 0.96 -2.89
N ILE A 150 12.69 1.35 -4.14
CA ILE A 150 13.43 2.58 -4.46
C ILE A 150 12.45 3.69 -4.85
N CYS A 151 11.74 3.49 -5.96
CA CYS A 151 10.79 4.47 -6.49
C CYS A 151 9.39 4.37 -5.86
N GLU A 152 9.14 3.34 -5.04
CA GLU A 152 7.85 3.09 -4.36
C GLU A 152 6.67 2.95 -5.34
N ASP A 153 6.96 2.65 -6.61
CA ASP A 153 6.00 2.33 -7.66
C ASP A 153 5.67 0.83 -7.67
N TRP A 154 4.49 0.49 -8.18
CA TRP A 154 3.97 -0.87 -8.25
C TRP A 154 4.05 -1.39 -9.68
N PHE A 155 4.51 -2.63 -9.85
CA PHE A 155 4.72 -3.24 -11.15
C PHE A 155 4.03 -4.60 -11.25
N HIS A 156 3.48 -4.89 -12.43
CA HIS A 156 3.10 -6.26 -12.80
C HIS A 156 4.36 -7.12 -12.97
N GLU A 157 4.28 -8.38 -12.57
CA GLU A 157 5.39 -9.33 -12.67
C GLU A 157 5.92 -9.44 -14.12
N GLU A 158 5.01 -9.54 -15.09
CA GLU A 158 5.33 -9.68 -16.52
C GLU A 158 6.15 -8.49 -17.06
N HIS A 159 5.90 -7.28 -16.53
CA HIS A 159 6.57 -6.06 -16.96
C HIS A 159 7.92 -5.82 -16.25
N LEU A 160 8.30 -6.67 -15.29
CA LEU A 160 9.62 -6.65 -14.68
C LEU A 160 10.68 -7.36 -15.54
N GLY A 161 10.27 -8.11 -16.58
CA GLY A 161 11.18 -8.83 -17.46
C GLY A 161 11.95 -9.96 -16.75
N LEU A 162 11.40 -10.48 -15.66
CA LEU A 162 11.90 -11.69 -15.00
C LEU A 162 11.43 -12.88 -15.85
N GLU A 163 12.34 -13.60 -16.49
CA GLU A 163 11.97 -14.84 -17.19
C GLU A 163 11.36 -15.82 -16.20
N SER A 164 10.20 -16.40 -16.52
CA SER A 164 9.57 -17.47 -15.75
C SER A 164 10.51 -18.66 -15.68
N SER A 165 11.32 -18.77 -14.62
CA SER A 165 12.19 -19.92 -14.47
C SER A 165 11.37 -21.08 -13.93
N ASP A 166 10.82 -21.88 -14.84
CA ASP A 166 10.70 -23.31 -14.56
C ASP A 166 12.11 -23.80 -14.12
N GLU A 167 12.19 -24.29 -12.89
CA GLU A 167 13.35 -24.91 -12.24
C GLU A 167 14.62 -24.03 -12.08
N VAL A 168 14.63 -23.12 -11.11
CA VAL A 168 15.90 -22.60 -10.56
C VAL A 168 16.58 -23.68 -9.73
N SER A 169 17.45 -24.48 -10.36
CA SER A 169 18.34 -25.39 -9.64
C SER A 169 19.29 -24.62 -8.72
N PHE A 170 19.39 -25.09 -7.47
CA PHE A 170 19.91 -24.36 -6.31
C PHE A 170 21.41 -24.02 -6.30
N PHE A 171 22.12 -24.13 -7.42
CA PHE A 171 23.56 -23.92 -7.43
C PHE A 171 24.04 -23.07 -8.61
N ASP A 172 24.57 -21.91 -8.20
CA ASP A 172 25.68 -21.19 -8.81
C ASP A 172 25.35 -20.10 -9.85
N PHE A 173 24.84 -18.95 -9.39
CA PHE A 173 25.20 -17.63 -9.94
C PHE A 173 25.10 -16.54 -8.85
N SER A 174 26.26 -16.11 -8.33
CA SER A 174 26.46 -14.94 -7.45
C SER A 174 25.54 -14.83 -6.22
N TYR A 175 26.04 -15.32 -5.08
CA TYR A 175 25.44 -15.33 -3.75
C TYR A 175 24.88 -13.99 -3.21
N LEU A 176 25.14 -12.86 -3.86
CA LEU A 176 24.63 -11.53 -3.48
C LEU A 176 23.41 -11.09 -4.28
N ALA A 177 23.17 -11.61 -5.50
CA ALA A 177 21.97 -11.22 -6.26
C ALA A 177 20.75 -12.01 -5.77
N VAL A 178 20.93 -13.31 -5.54
CA VAL A 178 19.84 -14.24 -5.15
C VAL A 178 19.41 -14.06 -3.69
N ALA A 179 20.33 -13.69 -2.80
CA ALA A 179 20.01 -13.39 -1.40
C ALA A 179 19.12 -12.13 -1.27
N TRP A 180 19.20 -11.20 -2.22
CA TRP A 180 18.36 -10.01 -2.23
C TRP A 180 17.00 -10.30 -2.84
N VAL A 181 16.93 -11.14 -3.88
CA VAL A 181 15.66 -11.66 -4.46
C VAL A 181 14.88 -12.52 -3.45
N LEU A 182 15.56 -13.29 -2.60
CA LEU A 182 14.93 -14.10 -1.54
C LEU A 182 14.37 -13.25 -0.38
N ILE A 183 14.96 -12.08 -0.08
CA ILE A 183 14.36 -11.13 0.88
C ILE A 183 13.09 -10.49 0.29
N CYS A 184 12.99 -10.37 -1.04
CA CYS A 184 11.84 -9.81 -1.73
C CYS A 184 10.59 -10.68 -1.66
N HIS A 185 10.72 -12.02 -1.75
CA HIS A 185 9.57 -12.94 -1.76
C HIS A 185 8.83 -13.04 -0.42
N VAL A 186 9.47 -12.74 0.71
CA VAL A 186 8.85 -12.85 2.04
C VAL A 186 8.12 -11.57 2.46
N PHE A 187 8.43 -10.42 1.83
CA PHE A 187 7.93 -9.10 2.24
C PHE A 187 7.32 -8.26 1.12
N GLY A 188 7.17 -8.77 -0.11
CA GLY A 188 6.49 -8.07 -1.22
C GLY A 188 7.25 -6.88 -1.81
N ILE A 189 8.58 -6.86 -1.69
CA ILE A 189 9.41 -5.68 -2.03
C ILE A 189 10.49 -6.10 -3.03
N LEU A 190 10.41 -5.74 -4.31
CA LEU A 190 11.45 -6.04 -5.31
C LEU A 190 12.39 -4.85 -5.60
N TYR A 191 13.62 -5.18 -5.99
CA TYR A 191 14.59 -4.21 -6.51
C TYR A 191 14.38 -4.11 -8.04
N CYS A 192 13.82 -3.01 -8.52
CA CYS A 192 13.63 -2.80 -9.96
C CYS A 192 14.98 -2.49 -10.64
N TYR A 193 15.47 -3.40 -11.49
CA TYR A 193 16.70 -3.19 -12.27
C TYR A 193 16.62 -1.96 -13.19
N SER A 194 15.42 -1.57 -13.63
CA SER A 194 15.16 -0.36 -14.42
C SER A 194 15.49 0.94 -13.68
N CYS A 195 15.57 0.93 -12.35
CA CYS A 195 15.98 2.09 -11.55
C CYS A 195 17.51 2.30 -11.48
N HIS A 196 18.33 1.35 -11.96
CA HIS A 196 19.80 1.52 -12.01
C HIS A 196 20.24 2.56 -13.06
N ALA A 197 19.36 2.94 -13.99
CA ALA A 197 19.67 3.90 -15.05
C ALA A 197 19.46 5.38 -14.66
N LEU A 198 19.04 5.66 -13.42
CA LEU A 198 18.70 7.01 -12.95
C LEU A 198 19.36 7.42 -11.62
N ALA A 199 20.41 6.71 -11.19
CA ALA A 199 21.28 7.14 -10.09
C ALA A 199 22.60 7.70 -10.61
#